data_AF-G3Y1D4-F1
#
_entry.id   AF-G3Y1D4-F1
#
_cell.length_a   1.000
_cell.length_b   1.000
_cell.length_c   1.000
_cell.angle_alpha   90.00
_cell.angle_beta   90.00
_cell.angle_gamma   90.00
#
_symmetry.space_group_name_H-M   'P 1'
#
loop_
_entity.id
_entity.type
_entity.pdbx_description
1 polymer ?
#
loop_
_entity_poly.entity_id
_entity_poly.type
_entity_poly.pdbx_seq_one_letter_code
_entity_poly.pdbx_strand_id
1 'polypeptide(L)'
;MEECLEALARKRETPLDEVFAHQVRLHRIAREAEHIRIASTAVPAAFHLTALQRKVNEVKQSITPELRQNSLFRASTYYTELSIHGLVLSKKQDTPDLQRLEGLHACLETARSALDSFFQISSTDDYIGISFLFFNYLARSILVVMTLSTMNDPIWDTNLVRSTVDVLWILDRLISGVQEAKASRGEEGESANGFLDKSTKKLMSLRASACAALMSEKTQPQRSRAAQAAENDLQVLSMLQAYEMMDAGLMASFMEGTAIFDGFY
;
A
#
# COMPACT_ATOMS: atom_id res chain seq x y z
N MET A 1 8.85 21.66 10.10
CA MET A 1 9.05 20.47 9.24
C MET A 1 9.53 20.87 7.85
N GLU A 2 8.86 21.78 7.12
CA GLU A 2 9.36 22.27 5.81
C GLU A 2 10.75 22.91 5.93
N GLU A 3 10.95 23.79 6.92
CA GLU A 3 12.25 24.39 7.23
C GLU A 3 13.35 23.35 7.51
N CYS A 4 12.98 22.20 8.12
CA CYS A 4 13.91 21.10 8.37
C CYS A 4 14.27 20.36 7.08
N LEU A 5 13.30 20.18 6.16
CA LEU A 5 13.53 19.58 4.84
C LEU A 5 14.36 20.50 3.94
N GLU A 6 14.14 21.81 4.02
CA GLU A 6 14.96 22.81 3.35
C GLU A 6 16.38 22.85 3.90
N ALA A 7 16.54 22.72 5.22
CA ALA A 7 17.85 22.62 5.86
C ALA A 7 18.61 21.35 5.41
N LEU A 8 17.93 20.19 5.37
CA LEU A 8 18.49 18.92 4.86
C LEU A 8 18.83 19.02 3.37
N ALA A 9 18.01 19.71 2.58
CA ALA A 9 18.29 19.93 1.15
C ALA A 9 19.49 20.86 0.92
N ARG A 10 19.75 21.82 1.83
CA ARG A 10 20.87 22.77 1.77
C ARG A 10 22.18 22.20 2.31
N LYS A 11 22.11 21.34 3.33
CA LYS A 11 23.26 20.68 3.97
C LYS A 11 23.22 19.17 3.73
N ARG A 12 23.33 18.76 2.47
CA ARG A 12 23.40 17.33 2.11
C ARG A 12 24.75 16.77 2.55
N GLU A 13 24.75 15.91 3.55
CA GLU A 13 25.93 15.18 3.98
C GLU A 13 26.03 13.84 3.23
N THR A 14 24.88 13.25 2.90
CA THR A 14 24.78 12.01 2.12
C THR A 14 23.72 12.08 1.01
N PRO A 15 23.85 11.26 -0.05
CA PRO A 15 22.78 11.12 -1.07
C PRO A 15 21.45 10.58 -0.49
N LEU A 16 21.49 9.89 0.65
CA LEU A 16 20.30 9.38 1.32
C LEU A 16 19.49 10.50 1.99
N ASP A 17 20.11 11.62 2.33
CA ASP A 17 19.40 12.80 2.87
C ASP A 17 18.41 13.35 1.85
N GLU A 18 18.78 13.32 0.56
CA GLU A 18 17.88 13.69 -0.54
C GLU A 18 16.71 12.71 -0.64
N VAL A 19 17.00 11.40 -0.61
CA VAL A 19 15.96 10.36 -0.65
C VAL A 19 14.98 10.58 0.50
N PHE A 20 15.49 10.72 1.72
CA PHE A 20 14.68 10.93 2.92
C PHE A 20 13.82 12.19 2.82
N ALA A 21 14.39 13.31 2.37
CA ALA A 21 13.62 14.55 2.19
C ALA A 21 12.46 14.38 1.21
N HIS A 22 12.68 13.67 0.09
CA HIS A 22 11.63 13.35 -0.88
C HIS A 22 10.61 12.37 -0.31
N GLN A 23 11.02 11.37 0.49
CA GLN A 23 10.10 10.45 1.17
C GLN A 23 9.15 11.20 2.12
N VAL A 24 9.66 12.17 2.90
CA VAL A 24 8.81 12.97 3.80
C VAL A 24 7.80 13.82 3.01
N ARG A 25 8.22 14.40 1.87
CA ARG A 25 7.30 15.13 0.98
C ARG A 25 6.19 14.22 0.44
N LEU A 26 6.54 13.02 -0.02
CA LEU A 26 5.61 12.00 -0.49
C LEU A 26 4.62 11.57 0.60
N HIS A 27 5.09 11.25 1.81
CA HIS A 27 4.20 10.89 2.92
C HIS A 27 3.23 12.01 3.31
N ARG A 28 3.63 13.28 3.21
CA ARG A 28 2.72 14.41 3.46
C ARG A 28 1.61 14.47 2.42
N ILE A 29 1.92 14.24 1.14
CA ILE A 29 0.92 14.14 0.08
C ILE A 29 -0.02 12.96 0.35
N ALA A 30 0.51 11.81 0.75
CA ALA A 30 -0.30 10.64 1.09
C ALA A 30 -1.28 10.93 2.24
N ARG A 31 -0.80 11.62 3.29
CA ARG A 31 -1.61 12.04 4.44
C ARG A 31 -2.67 13.07 4.05
N GLU A 32 -2.34 13.99 3.15
CA GLU A 32 -3.29 14.95 2.60
C GLU A 32 -4.40 14.24 1.83
N ALA A 33 -4.06 13.26 0.99
CA ALA A 33 -5.03 12.43 0.27
C ALA A 33 -5.96 11.68 1.23
N GLU A 34 -5.41 11.10 2.29
CA GLU A 34 -6.18 10.39 3.30
C GLU A 34 -7.11 11.31 4.10
N HIS A 35 -6.64 12.51 4.45
CA HIS A 35 -7.47 13.52 5.10
C HIS A 35 -8.63 13.96 4.20
N ILE A 36 -8.38 14.21 2.91
CA ILE A 36 -9.43 14.55 1.93
C ILE A 36 -10.44 13.41 1.77
N ARG A 37 -9.98 12.16 1.85
CA ARG A 37 -10.84 10.97 1.76
C ARG A 37 -11.83 10.87 2.91
N ILE A 38 -11.37 11.15 4.14
CA ILE A 38 -12.17 11.07 5.37
C ILE A 38 -13.06 12.32 5.52
N ALA A 39 -12.51 13.49 5.21
CA ALA A 39 -13.22 14.76 5.36
C ALA A 39 -14.28 14.93 4.26
N SER A 40 -15.45 15.47 4.62
CA SER A 40 -16.41 15.94 3.62
C SER A 40 -15.93 17.28 3.08
N THR A 41 -15.26 17.27 1.93
CA THR A 41 -14.80 18.50 1.28
C THR A 41 -15.90 19.08 0.39
N ALA A 42 -15.98 20.42 0.31
CA ALA A 42 -16.90 21.12 -0.60
C ALA A 42 -16.42 21.11 -2.06
N VAL A 43 -15.17 20.69 -2.29
CA VAL A 43 -14.50 20.69 -3.60
C VAL A 43 -14.59 19.28 -4.21
N PRO A 44 -14.93 19.15 -5.50
CA PRO A 44 -15.02 17.84 -6.15
C PRO A 44 -13.73 17.04 -6.08
N ALA A 45 -13.85 15.72 -5.88
CA ALA A 45 -12.72 14.80 -5.75
C ALA A 45 -11.75 14.86 -6.95
N ALA A 46 -12.26 15.12 -8.16
CA ALA A 46 -11.46 15.25 -9.38
C ALA A 46 -10.40 16.36 -9.30
N PHE A 47 -10.72 17.50 -8.67
CA PHE A 47 -9.76 18.60 -8.51
C PHE A 47 -8.65 18.24 -7.53
N HIS A 48 -9.00 17.57 -6.42
CA HIS A 48 -8.03 17.07 -5.46
C HIS A 48 -7.12 16.02 -6.09
N LEU A 49 -7.68 15.08 -6.86
CA LEU A 49 -6.93 14.05 -7.57
C LEU A 49 -5.86 14.67 -8.48
N THR A 50 -6.27 15.61 -9.34
CA THR A 50 -5.36 16.29 -10.28
C THR A 50 -4.26 17.07 -9.54
N ALA A 51 -4.62 17.76 -8.46
CA ALA A 51 -3.66 18.53 -7.67
C ALA A 51 -2.64 17.63 -6.96
N LEU A 52 -3.09 16.52 -6.36
CA LEU A 52 -2.22 15.56 -5.67
C LEU A 52 -1.29 14.84 -6.65
N GLN A 53 -1.81 14.41 -7.81
CA GLN A 53 -0.99 13.81 -8.88
C GLN A 53 0.10 14.77 -9.37
N ARG A 54 -0.22 16.06 -9.51
CA ARG A 54 0.77 17.08 -9.87
C ARG A 54 1.88 17.19 -8.82
N LYS A 55 1.52 17.27 -7.53
CA LYS A 55 2.48 17.30 -6.42
C LYS A 55 3.40 16.07 -6.44
N VAL A 56 2.86 14.88 -6.70
CA VAL A 56 3.68 13.65 -6.82
C VAL A 56 4.65 13.75 -7.99
N ASN A 57 4.18 14.21 -9.16
CA ASN A 57 5.02 14.35 -10.35
C ASN A 57 6.14 15.39 -10.16
N GLU A 58 5.86 16.50 -9.48
CA GLU A 58 6.87 17.50 -9.12
C GLU A 58 7.99 16.87 -8.26
N VAL A 59 7.62 16.06 -7.27
CA VAL A 59 8.60 15.35 -6.42
C VAL A 59 9.40 14.30 -7.22
N LYS A 60 8.76 13.61 -8.18
CA LYS A 60 9.45 12.64 -9.08
C LYS A 60 10.42 13.32 -10.05
N GLN A 61 10.15 14.57 -10.43
CA GLN A 61 11.00 15.37 -11.29
C GLN A 61 12.14 16.06 -10.53
N SER A 62 11.94 16.38 -9.24
CA SER A 62 12.94 17.07 -8.43
C SER A 62 14.07 16.18 -7.92
N ILE A 63 13.89 14.85 -7.92
CA ILE A 63 14.93 13.93 -7.46
C ILE A 63 16.05 13.77 -8.50
N THR A 64 17.28 13.75 -8.00
CA THR A 64 18.49 13.40 -8.76
C THR A 64 18.29 12.09 -9.57
N PRO A 65 18.58 12.08 -10.90
CA PRO A 65 18.29 10.93 -11.77
C PRO A 65 18.86 9.60 -11.31
N GLU A 66 20.06 9.62 -10.73
CA GLU A 66 20.75 8.44 -10.20
C GLU A 66 20.01 7.82 -9.01
N LEU A 67 19.31 8.64 -8.22
CA LEU A 67 18.55 8.21 -7.06
C LEU A 67 17.11 7.78 -7.41
N ARG A 68 16.66 7.97 -8.65
CA ARG A 68 15.31 7.60 -9.08
C ARG A 68 15.05 6.09 -9.00
N GLN A 69 16.11 5.29 -9.13
CA GLN A 69 16.04 3.82 -9.02
C GLN A 69 16.14 3.33 -7.55
N ASN A 70 16.39 4.22 -6.60
CA ASN A 70 16.47 3.86 -5.19
C ASN A 70 15.17 3.20 -4.71
N SER A 71 15.29 2.04 -4.06
CA SER A 71 14.15 1.22 -3.66
C SER A 71 13.23 1.93 -2.66
N LEU A 72 13.80 2.69 -1.72
CA LEU A 72 13.04 3.47 -0.72
C LEU A 72 12.25 4.61 -1.38
N PHE A 73 12.87 5.30 -2.34
CA PHE A 73 12.18 6.35 -3.09
C PHE A 73 11.02 5.79 -3.93
N ARG A 74 11.25 4.67 -4.63
CA ARG A 74 10.21 3.98 -5.41
C ARG A 74 9.07 3.49 -4.52
N ALA A 75 9.40 2.87 -3.39
CA ALA A 75 8.44 2.41 -2.39
C ALA A 75 7.54 3.55 -1.89
N SER A 76 8.14 4.68 -1.48
CA SER A 76 7.39 5.85 -1.02
C SER A 76 6.55 6.49 -2.14
N THR A 77 7.01 6.42 -3.40
CA THR A 77 6.24 6.90 -4.55
C THR A 77 5.00 6.02 -4.76
N TYR A 78 5.17 4.70 -4.84
CA TYR A 78 4.05 3.76 -4.98
C TYR A 78 3.06 3.89 -3.83
N TYR A 79 3.53 3.99 -2.58
CA TYR A 79 2.68 4.20 -1.42
C TYR A 79 1.80 5.46 -1.56
N THR A 80 2.38 6.55 -2.06
CA THR A 80 1.68 7.83 -2.21
C THR A 80 0.66 7.77 -3.33
N GLU A 81 1.03 7.22 -4.49
CA GLU A 81 0.11 6.99 -5.62
C GLU A 81 -1.06 6.08 -5.19
N LEU A 82 -0.78 4.98 -4.47
CA LEU A 82 -1.80 4.08 -3.90
C LEU A 82 -2.66 4.72 -2.80
N SER A 83 -2.14 5.70 -2.08
CA SER A 83 -2.93 6.48 -1.11
C SER A 83 -3.91 7.40 -1.83
N ILE A 84 -3.47 8.06 -2.91
CA ILE A 84 -4.32 8.90 -3.76
C ILE A 84 -5.44 8.07 -4.42
N HIS A 85 -5.18 6.82 -4.79
CA HIS A 85 -6.21 5.91 -5.32
C HIS A 85 -7.39 5.71 -4.36
N GLY A 86 -7.17 5.84 -3.05
CA GLY A 86 -8.26 5.86 -2.06
C GLY A 86 -9.33 6.90 -2.38
N LEU A 87 -8.97 8.03 -3.00
CA LEU A 87 -9.92 9.06 -3.42
C LEU A 87 -10.78 8.61 -4.61
N VAL A 88 -10.18 7.96 -5.60
CA VAL A 88 -10.89 7.40 -6.77
C VAL A 88 -11.90 6.33 -6.34
N LEU A 89 -11.55 5.55 -5.31
CA LEU A 89 -12.40 4.49 -4.76
C LEU A 89 -13.49 5.02 -3.81
N SER A 90 -13.24 6.14 -3.11
CA SER A 90 -14.02 6.48 -1.91
C SER A 90 -15.41 7.07 -2.11
N LYS A 91 -15.86 7.48 -3.31
CA LYS A 91 -17.24 7.95 -3.52
C LYS A 91 -17.58 8.12 -5.02
N LYS A 92 -18.80 7.74 -5.41
CA LYS A 92 -19.43 8.02 -6.73
C LYS A 92 -19.67 9.51 -7.03
N GLN A 93 -19.11 10.43 -6.25
CA GLN A 93 -19.49 11.84 -6.29
C GLN A 93 -18.72 12.59 -7.38
N ASP A 94 -19.50 13.18 -8.31
CA ASP A 94 -19.18 14.27 -9.24
C ASP A 94 -17.94 14.14 -10.13
N THR A 95 -17.33 12.97 -10.23
CA THR A 95 -16.21 12.74 -11.16
C THR A 95 -16.74 12.18 -12.48
N PRO A 96 -16.44 12.81 -13.63
CA PRO A 96 -16.82 12.29 -14.95
C PRO A 96 -16.38 10.84 -15.15
N ASP A 97 -17.24 10.02 -15.75
CA ASP A 97 -17.00 8.57 -15.92
C ASP A 97 -15.66 8.26 -16.58
N LEU A 98 -15.25 9.04 -17.59
CA LEU A 98 -13.96 8.85 -18.25
C LEU A 98 -12.77 9.11 -17.30
N GLN A 99 -12.78 10.20 -16.54
CA GLN A 99 -11.71 10.52 -15.60
C GLN A 99 -11.64 9.49 -14.46
N ARG A 100 -12.79 8.98 -14.05
CA ARG A 100 -12.87 7.92 -13.05
C ARG A 100 -12.32 6.60 -13.60
N LEU A 101 -12.65 6.25 -14.84
CA LEU A 101 -12.11 5.07 -15.52
C LEU A 101 -10.58 5.15 -15.68
N GLU A 102 -10.06 6.29 -16.14
CA GLU A 102 -8.62 6.56 -16.21
C GLU A 102 -7.97 6.41 -14.83
N GLY A 103 -8.60 6.94 -13.79
CA GLY A 103 -8.18 6.78 -12.41
C GLY A 103 -8.10 5.30 -11.99
N LEU A 104 -9.14 4.51 -12.26
CA LEU A 104 -9.17 3.08 -11.92
C LEU A 104 -8.10 2.27 -12.68
N HIS A 105 -7.86 2.58 -13.95
CA HIS A 105 -6.77 1.98 -14.71
C HIS A 105 -5.40 2.35 -14.14
N ALA A 106 -5.19 3.63 -13.80
CA ALA A 106 -3.96 4.07 -13.15
C ALA A 106 -3.75 3.38 -11.79
N CYS A 107 -4.84 3.14 -11.03
CA CYS A 107 -4.80 2.36 -9.79
C CYS A 107 -4.27 0.95 -10.02
N LEU A 108 -4.81 0.27 -11.05
CA LEU A 108 -4.43 -1.09 -11.40
C LEU A 108 -2.95 -1.19 -11.79
N GLU A 109 -2.52 -0.34 -12.72
CA GLU A 109 -1.14 -0.36 -13.23
C GLU A 109 -0.13 -0.01 -12.14
N THR A 110 -0.47 0.93 -11.26
CA THR A 110 0.39 1.29 -10.12
C THR A 110 0.50 0.13 -9.14
N ALA A 111 -0.62 -0.50 -8.76
CA ALA A 111 -0.61 -1.62 -7.82
C ALA A 111 0.16 -2.81 -8.40
N ARG A 112 -0.03 -3.12 -9.68
CA ARG A 112 0.74 -4.13 -10.40
C ARG A 112 2.24 -3.82 -10.35
N SER A 113 2.63 -2.61 -10.76
CA SER A 113 4.03 -2.19 -10.78
C SER A 113 4.68 -2.23 -9.38
N ALA A 114 3.93 -1.88 -8.34
CA ALA A 114 4.38 -1.93 -6.96
C ALA A 114 4.61 -3.39 -6.49
N LEU A 115 3.71 -4.31 -6.85
CA LEU A 115 3.84 -5.74 -6.56
C LEU A 115 5.02 -6.37 -7.30
N ASP A 116 5.15 -6.09 -8.61
CA ASP A 116 6.28 -6.56 -9.41
C ASP A 116 7.61 -6.04 -8.84
N SER A 117 7.64 -4.76 -8.45
CA SER A 117 8.82 -4.17 -7.80
C SER A 117 9.15 -4.85 -6.46
N PHE A 118 8.14 -5.21 -5.67
CA PHE A 118 8.35 -5.88 -4.39
C PHE A 118 8.99 -7.27 -4.60
N PHE A 119 8.47 -8.04 -5.56
CA PHE A 119 8.99 -9.37 -5.88
C PHE A 119 10.37 -9.35 -6.56
N GLN A 120 10.74 -8.25 -7.23
CA GLN A 120 12.09 -8.07 -7.75
C GLN A 120 13.13 -7.78 -6.66
N ILE A 121 12.74 -7.08 -5.60
CA ILE A 121 13.65 -6.70 -4.50
C ILE A 121 13.80 -7.85 -3.50
N SER A 122 12.73 -8.60 -3.25
CA SER A 122 12.70 -9.64 -2.22
C SER A 122 13.39 -10.93 -2.68
N SER A 123 14.72 -10.98 -2.55
CA SER A 123 15.40 -12.28 -2.38
C SER A 123 15.10 -12.79 -0.96
N THR A 124 14.94 -14.11 -0.78
CA THR A 124 14.49 -14.72 0.49
C THR A 124 15.33 -14.31 1.72
N ASP A 125 16.58 -13.88 1.51
CA ASP A 125 17.51 -13.41 2.56
C ASP A 125 17.26 -11.95 3.03
N ASP A 126 16.58 -11.12 2.24
CA ASP A 126 16.44 -9.68 2.52
C ASP A 126 15.22 -9.30 3.37
N TYR A 127 14.36 -10.25 3.74
CA TYR A 127 13.18 -9.97 4.56
C TYR A 127 13.52 -9.36 5.93
N ILE A 128 14.75 -9.58 6.42
CA ILE A 128 15.28 -9.02 7.67
C ILE A 128 15.96 -7.68 7.34
N GLY A 129 15.20 -6.59 7.38
CA GLY A 129 15.70 -5.25 7.05
C GLY A 129 14.77 -4.46 6.13
N ILE A 130 13.73 -5.11 5.60
CA ILE A 130 12.65 -4.44 4.88
C ILE A 130 11.97 -3.44 5.83
N SER A 131 12.12 -2.15 5.50
CA SER A 131 11.49 -1.05 6.25
C SER A 131 9.97 -1.23 6.31
N PHE A 132 9.35 -0.83 7.42
CA PHE A 132 7.88 -0.83 7.60
C PHE A 132 7.12 -0.19 6.42
N LEU A 133 7.71 0.80 5.76
CA LEU A 133 7.15 1.44 4.57
C LEU A 133 6.89 0.45 3.43
N PHE A 134 7.73 -0.58 3.31
CA PHE A 134 7.56 -1.62 2.30
C PHE A 134 6.35 -2.50 2.55
N PHE A 135 6.14 -2.89 3.81
CA PHE A 135 4.96 -3.66 4.18
C PHE A 135 3.67 -2.87 4.00
N ASN A 136 3.69 -1.56 4.29
CA ASN A 136 2.51 -0.70 4.09
C ASN A 136 2.12 -0.58 2.62
N TYR A 137 3.08 -0.31 1.72
CA TYR A 137 2.72 -0.22 0.30
C TYR A 137 2.32 -1.58 -0.26
N LEU A 138 2.91 -2.68 0.21
CA LEU A 138 2.52 -4.02 -0.20
C LEU A 138 1.07 -4.32 0.20
N ALA A 139 0.72 -4.08 1.48
CA ALA A 139 -0.64 -4.25 1.97
C ALA A 139 -1.64 -3.38 1.20
N ARG A 140 -1.27 -2.11 0.93
CA ARG A 140 -2.08 -1.19 0.13
C ARG A 140 -2.23 -1.65 -1.32
N SER A 141 -1.19 -2.23 -1.92
CA SER A 141 -1.23 -2.76 -3.29
C SER A 141 -2.19 -3.94 -3.38
N ILE A 142 -2.10 -4.89 -2.44
CA ILE A 142 -3.01 -6.03 -2.36
C ILE A 142 -4.46 -5.57 -2.18
N LEU A 143 -4.70 -4.58 -1.31
CA LEU A 143 -6.02 -3.97 -1.13
C LEU A 143 -6.57 -3.43 -2.44
N VAL A 144 -5.79 -2.61 -3.14
CA VAL A 144 -6.24 -1.99 -4.39
C VAL A 144 -6.60 -3.06 -5.43
N VAL A 145 -5.76 -4.07 -5.62
CA VAL A 145 -6.07 -5.13 -6.59
C VAL A 145 -7.29 -5.94 -6.16
N MET A 146 -7.42 -6.27 -4.87
CA MET A 146 -8.60 -6.94 -4.33
C MET A 146 -9.88 -6.15 -4.59
N THR A 147 -9.91 -4.88 -4.20
CA THR A 147 -11.05 -3.99 -4.41
C THR A 147 -11.38 -3.86 -5.89
N LEU A 148 -10.39 -3.64 -6.76
CA LEU A 148 -10.61 -3.55 -8.21
C LEU A 148 -11.10 -4.87 -8.83
N SER A 149 -10.70 -6.01 -8.26
CA SER A 149 -11.10 -7.36 -8.74
C SER A 149 -12.53 -7.73 -8.34
N THR A 150 -13.09 -7.08 -7.32
CA THR A 150 -14.43 -7.37 -6.78
C THR A 150 -15.37 -6.16 -6.88
N MET A 151 -14.91 -5.07 -7.46
CA MET A 151 -15.68 -3.83 -7.58
C MET A 151 -16.92 -4.06 -8.45
N ASN A 152 -18.08 -3.64 -7.94
CA ASN A 152 -19.33 -3.68 -8.68
C ASN A 152 -19.63 -2.29 -9.28
N ASP A 153 -19.03 -1.99 -10.42
CA ASP A 153 -19.21 -0.71 -11.09
C ASP A 153 -19.46 -0.87 -12.60
N PRO A 154 -20.52 -0.25 -13.17
CA PRO A 154 -20.86 -0.42 -14.58
C PRO A 154 -19.79 0.08 -15.55
N ILE A 155 -18.92 1.01 -15.14
CA ILE A 155 -17.85 1.53 -16.01
C ILE A 155 -16.55 0.72 -15.89
N TRP A 156 -16.48 -0.29 -15.01
CA TRP A 156 -15.26 -1.04 -14.71
C TRP A 156 -15.37 -2.51 -15.10
N ASP A 157 -14.32 -3.04 -15.73
CA ASP A 157 -14.23 -4.47 -16.06
C ASP A 157 -13.37 -5.23 -15.05
N THR A 158 -14.01 -5.98 -14.15
CA THR A 158 -13.32 -6.83 -13.17
C THR A 158 -12.56 -7.98 -13.82
N ASN A 159 -12.94 -8.42 -15.02
CA ASN A 159 -12.24 -9.50 -15.72
C ASN A 159 -10.89 -9.00 -16.25
N LEU A 160 -10.82 -7.74 -16.70
CA LEU A 160 -9.56 -7.11 -17.06
C LEU A 160 -8.57 -7.18 -15.89
N VAL A 161 -9.01 -6.81 -14.69
CA VAL A 161 -8.17 -6.86 -13.48
C VAL A 161 -7.65 -8.28 -13.23
N ARG A 162 -8.53 -9.26 -13.24
CA ARG A 162 -8.19 -10.68 -13.00
C ARG A 162 -7.25 -11.26 -14.05
N SER A 163 -7.34 -10.79 -15.29
CA SER A 163 -6.42 -11.19 -16.36
C SER A 163 -5.06 -10.50 -16.26
N THR A 164 -5.02 -9.32 -15.64
CA THR A 164 -3.81 -8.50 -15.50
C THR A 164 -3.00 -8.90 -14.28
N VAL A 165 -3.68 -9.20 -13.16
CA VAL A 165 -3.07 -9.49 -11.87
C VAL A 165 -3.80 -10.66 -11.19
N ASP A 166 -3.08 -11.77 -10.98
CA ASP A 166 -3.59 -12.91 -10.21
C ASP A 166 -3.34 -12.69 -8.71
N VAL A 167 -4.38 -12.23 -8.02
CA VAL A 167 -4.34 -11.94 -6.58
C VAL A 167 -4.07 -13.19 -5.75
N LEU A 168 -4.61 -14.34 -6.14
CA LEU A 168 -4.40 -15.58 -5.40
C LEU A 168 -2.96 -16.02 -5.50
N TRP A 169 -2.38 -15.94 -6.71
CA TRP A 169 -0.96 -16.20 -6.92
C TRP A 169 -0.06 -15.26 -6.10
N ILE A 170 -0.37 -13.96 -6.05
CA ILE A 170 0.37 -12.98 -5.22
C ILE A 170 0.34 -13.39 -3.75
N LEU A 171 -0.85 -13.68 -3.22
CA LEU A 171 -1.02 -14.06 -1.82
C LEU A 171 -0.30 -15.38 -1.51
N ASP A 172 -0.39 -16.36 -2.40
CA ASP A 172 0.33 -17.63 -2.29
C ASP A 172 1.86 -17.41 -2.28
N ARG A 173 2.37 -16.57 -3.19
CA ARG A 173 3.80 -16.24 -3.24
C ARG A 173 4.28 -15.55 -1.96
N LEU A 174 3.50 -14.64 -1.40
CA LEU A 174 3.82 -13.97 -0.13
C LEU A 174 3.80 -14.94 1.05
N ILE A 175 2.81 -15.84 1.11
CA ILE A 175 2.73 -16.88 2.15
C ILE A 175 3.96 -17.77 2.10
N SER A 176 4.34 -18.25 0.90
CA SER A 176 5.54 -19.06 0.72
C SER A 176 6.80 -18.32 1.12
N GLY A 177 6.97 -17.05 0.71
CA GLY A 177 8.14 -16.25 1.08
C GLY A 177 8.31 -16.07 2.59
N VAL A 178 7.22 -15.81 3.31
CA VAL A 178 7.24 -15.71 4.79
C VAL A 178 7.55 -17.06 5.44
N GLN A 179 7.04 -18.16 4.90
CA GLN A 179 7.32 -19.52 5.40
C GLN A 179 8.78 -19.93 5.16
N GLU A 180 9.34 -19.61 3.98
CA GLU A 180 10.74 -19.85 3.65
C GLU A 180 11.67 -19.06 4.57
N ALA A 181 11.37 -17.77 4.80
CA ALA A 181 12.13 -16.93 5.73
C ALA A 181 12.07 -17.43 7.19
N LYS A 182 10.95 -18.07 7.58
CA LYS A 182 10.82 -18.74 8.88
C LYS A 182 11.68 -20.01 8.95
N ALA A 183 11.66 -20.83 7.89
CA ALA A 183 12.41 -22.08 7.83
C ALA A 183 13.93 -21.85 7.82
N SER A 184 14.42 -20.83 7.10
CA SER A 184 15.85 -20.50 7.02
C SER A 184 16.44 -20.03 8.37
N ARG A 185 15.60 -19.52 9.27
CA ARG A 185 16.01 -19.04 10.60
C ARG A 185 16.16 -20.14 11.64
N GLY A 186 15.76 -21.38 11.35
CA GLY A 186 15.79 -22.45 12.36
C GLY A 186 14.93 -22.14 13.59
N GLU A 187 13.93 -21.25 13.45
CA GLU A 187 12.94 -20.92 14.48
C GLU A 187 11.94 -22.09 14.65
N GLU A 188 12.46 -23.27 14.98
CA GLU A 188 11.66 -24.41 15.46
C GLU A 188 11.28 -24.24 16.95
N GLY A 189 11.79 -23.19 17.63
CA GLY A 189 11.66 -23.03 19.08
C GLY A 189 11.07 -21.72 19.62
N GLU A 190 10.87 -20.66 18.84
CA GLU A 190 10.61 -19.32 19.41
C GLU A 190 9.15 -18.83 19.27
N SER A 191 8.35 -19.21 20.29
CA SER A 191 6.97 -18.80 20.57
C SER A 191 5.94 -19.03 19.46
N ALA A 192 4.84 -19.70 19.79
CA ALA A 192 3.68 -19.93 18.90
C ALA A 192 2.93 -18.64 18.48
N ASN A 193 3.58 -17.47 18.49
CA ASN A 193 2.99 -16.15 18.27
C ASN A 193 3.99 -15.08 17.73
N GLY A 194 5.09 -15.49 17.09
CA GLY A 194 6.05 -14.58 16.45
C GLY A 194 5.46 -13.74 15.30
N PHE A 195 6.14 -12.67 14.89
CA PHE A 195 5.68 -11.75 13.83
C PHE A 195 5.41 -12.47 12.50
N LEU A 196 6.32 -13.37 12.08
CA LEU A 196 6.16 -14.13 10.83
C LEU A 196 4.96 -15.08 10.90
N ASP A 197 4.67 -15.67 12.06
CA ASP A 197 3.51 -16.54 12.25
C ASP A 197 2.18 -15.77 12.16
N LYS A 198 2.11 -14.60 12.81
CA LYS A 198 0.96 -13.68 12.70
C LYS A 198 0.74 -13.20 11.27
N SER A 199 1.81 -12.81 10.59
CA SER A 199 1.78 -12.37 9.20
C SER A 199 1.30 -13.48 8.27
N THR A 200 1.78 -14.71 8.45
CA THR A 200 1.34 -15.88 7.67
C THR A 200 -0.15 -16.16 7.88
N LYS A 201 -0.62 -16.20 9.13
CA LYS A 201 -2.05 -16.41 9.46
C LYS A 201 -2.95 -15.35 8.81
N LYS A 202 -2.53 -14.08 8.84
CA LYS A 202 -3.27 -12.99 8.19
C LYS A 202 -3.31 -13.12 6.68
N LEU A 203 -2.18 -13.41 6.04
CA LEU A 203 -2.13 -13.64 4.58
C LEU A 203 -3.01 -14.82 4.16
N MET A 204 -3.00 -15.91 4.93
CA MET A 204 -3.91 -17.05 4.69
C MET A 204 -5.39 -16.67 4.82
N SER A 205 -5.75 -15.87 5.84
CA SER A 205 -7.11 -15.37 6.00
C SER A 205 -7.53 -14.46 4.84
N LEU A 206 -6.63 -13.57 4.41
CA LEU A 206 -6.88 -12.68 3.27
C LEU A 206 -7.05 -13.49 1.97
N ARG A 207 -6.24 -14.52 1.76
CA ARG A 207 -6.38 -15.45 0.64
C ARG A 207 -7.72 -16.18 0.65
N ALA A 208 -8.17 -16.65 1.81
CA ALA A 208 -9.47 -17.31 1.93
C ALA A 208 -10.62 -16.36 1.58
N SER A 209 -10.55 -15.10 2.05
CA SER A 209 -11.50 -14.04 1.71
C SER A 209 -11.50 -13.72 0.22
N ALA A 210 -10.33 -13.58 -0.40
CA ALA A 210 -10.16 -13.37 -1.83
C ALA A 210 -10.80 -14.50 -2.65
N CYS A 211 -10.52 -15.75 -2.29
CA CYS A 211 -11.11 -16.91 -2.93
C CYS A 211 -12.64 -16.89 -2.82
N ALA A 212 -13.19 -16.63 -1.64
CA ALA A 212 -14.63 -16.55 -1.43
C ALA A 212 -15.28 -15.43 -2.27
N ALA A 213 -14.67 -14.24 -2.32
CA ALA A 213 -15.18 -13.10 -3.08
C ALA A 213 -15.17 -13.37 -4.59
N LEU A 214 -14.08 -13.94 -5.11
CA LEU A 214 -13.95 -14.30 -6.53
C LEU A 214 -14.94 -15.41 -6.95
N MET A 215 -15.29 -16.32 -6.03
CA MET A 215 -16.23 -17.42 -6.29
C MET A 215 -17.70 -17.00 -6.16
N SER A 216 -18.03 -16.08 -5.22
CA SER A 216 -19.38 -15.56 -5.00
C SER A 216 -19.94 -14.79 -6.21
N GLU A 217 -19.05 -14.17 -7.00
CA GLU A 217 -19.43 -13.45 -8.21
C GLU A 217 -20.11 -14.34 -9.26
N LYS A 218 -19.85 -15.64 -9.28
CA LYS A 218 -20.46 -16.55 -10.27
C LYS A 218 -21.93 -16.91 -9.97
N THR A 219 -22.47 -16.62 -8.77
CA THR A 219 -23.71 -17.31 -8.31
C THR A 219 -24.86 -16.41 -7.83
N GLN A 220 -24.69 -15.10 -7.61
CA GLN A 220 -25.68 -14.33 -6.81
C GLN A 220 -26.47 -13.24 -7.58
N PRO A 221 -27.80 -13.06 -7.35
CA PRO A 221 -28.62 -11.99 -7.94
C PRO A 221 -28.24 -10.58 -7.45
N GLN A 222 -28.41 -9.58 -8.33
CA GLN A 222 -27.90 -8.20 -8.24
C GLN A 222 -28.12 -7.44 -6.91
N ARG A 223 -29.19 -7.73 -6.15
CA ARG A 223 -29.56 -6.96 -4.93
C ARG A 223 -28.87 -7.43 -3.65
N SER A 224 -28.60 -8.73 -3.47
CA SER A 224 -27.82 -9.20 -2.30
C SER A 224 -26.32 -8.95 -2.50
N ARG A 225 -25.89 -8.76 -3.75
CA ARG A 225 -24.51 -8.58 -4.20
C ARG A 225 -23.90 -7.23 -3.81
N ALA A 226 -24.70 -6.16 -3.78
CA ALA A 226 -24.25 -4.83 -3.37
C ALA A 226 -24.01 -4.72 -1.86
N ALA A 227 -24.83 -5.41 -1.05
CA ALA A 227 -24.64 -5.46 0.41
C ALA A 227 -23.38 -6.25 0.77
N GLN A 228 -23.14 -7.38 0.10
CA GLN A 228 -21.96 -8.22 0.32
C GLN A 228 -20.64 -7.56 -0.11
N ALA A 229 -20.65 -6.79 -1.22
CA ALA A 229 -19.47 -6.07 -1.67
C ALA A 229 -19.07 -4.94 -0.69
N ALA A 230 -20.07 -4.19 -0.18
CA ALA A 230 -19.83 -3.18 0.85
C ALA A 230 -19.35 -3.79 2.18
N GLU A 231 -19.84 -4.97 2.53
CA GLU A 231 -19.41 -5.72 3.71
C GLU A 231 -17.99 -6.29 3.57
N ASN A 232 -17.64 -6.80 2.38
CA ASN A 232 -16.27 -7.26 2.07
C ASN A 232 -15.28 -6.09 2.04
N ASP A 233 -15.64 -4.96 1.42
CA ASP A 233 -14.81 -3.74 1.43
C ASP A 233 -14.62 -3.23 2.87
N LEU A 234 -15.67 -3.23 3.69
CA LEU A 234 -15.60 -2.86 5.09
C LEU A 234 -14.78 -3.87 5.93
N GLN A 235 -14.85 -5.16 5.61
CA GLN A 235 -14.09 -6.20 6.29
C GLN A 235 -12.60 -6.13 5.94
N VAL A 236 -12.24 -5.92 4.67
CA VAL A 236 -10.85 -5.74 4.25
C VAL A 236 -10.30 -4.41 4.78
N LEU A 237 -11.07 -3.32 4.72
CA LEU A 237 -10.70 -2.04 5.30
C LEU A 237 -10.56 -2.13 6.82
N SER A 238 -11.43 -2.83 7.54
CA SER A 238 -11.28 -3.03 8.98
C SER A 238 -10.12 -3.95 9.34
N MET A 239 -9.81 -4.98 8.54
CA MET A 239 -8.63 -5.83 8.73
C MET A 239 -7.33 -5.05 8.48
N LEU A 240 -7.33 -4.10 7.54
CA LEU A 240 -6.18 -3.25 7.22
C LEU A 240 -6.07 -2.04 8.15
N GLN A 241 -7.18 -1.47 8.59
CA GLN A 241 -7.20 -0.48 9.66
C GLN A 241 -6.78 -1.13 10.98
N ALA A 242 -7.13 -2.39 11.23
CA ALA A 242 -6.55 -3.20 12.30
C ALA A 242 -5.09 -3.59 12.06
N TYR A 243 -4.57 -3.51 10.83
CA TYR A 243 -3.16 -3.66 10.48
C TYR A 243 -2.39 -2.34 10.72
N GLU A 244 -2.94 -1.20 10.30
CA GLU A 244 -2.45 0.14 10.63
C GLU A 244 -2.51 0.42 12.14
N MET A 245 -3.54 -0.06 12.83
CA MET A 245 -3.65 0.00 14.30
C MET A 245 -2.85 -1.09 15.03
N MET A 246 -2.41 -2.16 14.33
CA MET A 246 -1.54 -3.17 14.94
C MET A 246 -0.11 -2.70 15.15
N ASP A 247 0.15 -1.40 14.99
CA ASP A 247 1.41 -0.83 15.38
C ASP A 247 1.29 0.53 16.08
N ALA A 248 0.42 0.66 17.08
CA ALA A 248 0.66 1.67 18.13
C ALA A 248 1.56 1.08 19.23
N GLY A 249 1.33 -0.18 19.62
CA GLY A 249 2.09 -0.87 20.67
C GLY A 249 3.44 -1.43 20.21
N LEU A 250 3.58 -1.81 18.95
CA LEU A 250 4.83 -2.35 18.40
C LEU A 250 5.69 -1.21 17.75
N MET A 251 5.08 -0.07 17.35
CA MET A 251 5.75 1.23 17.12
C MET A 251 6.28 1.79 18.44
N ALA A 252 5.53 1.64 19.54
CA ALA A 252 6.03 1.94 20.88
C ALA A 252 7.22 1.03 21.22
N SER A 253 7.15 -0.27 20.94
CA SER A 253 8.28 -1.20 21.16
C SER A 253 9.48 -0.96 20.24
N PHE A 254 9.27 -0.47 19.02
CA PHE A 254 10.31 -0.12 18.06
C PHE A 254 11.00 1.20 18.46
N MET A 255 10.22 2.17 18.95
CA MET A 255 10.72 3.43 19.53
C MET A 255 11.39 3.21 20.90
N GLU A 256 10.93 2.26 21.71
CA GLU A 256 11.62 1.83 22.95
C GLU A 256 12.87 1.00 22.64
N GLY A 257 12.86 0.20 21.57
CA GLY A 257 13.98 -0.60 21.09
C GLY A 257 15.11 0.19 20.44
N THR A 258 14.89 1.47 20.10
CA THR A 258 15.95 2.40 19.66
C THR A 258 16.84 2.93 20.79
N ALA A 259 16.74 2.40 22.01
CA ALA A 259 17.70 2.63 23.09
C ALA A 259 19.09 1.96 22.85
N ILE A 260 19.28 1.25 21.73
CA ILE A 260 20.56 0.61 21.38
C ILE A 260 21.58 1.62 20.79
N PHE A 261 21.16 2.85 20.45
CA PHE A 261 22.07 3.92 20.01
C PHE A 261 22.43 4.96 21.09
N ASP A 262 22.02 4.79 22.35
CA ASP A 262 22.44 5.64 23.48
C ASP A 262 23.90 5.42 23.92
N GLY A 263 24.70 4.69 23.13
CA GLY A 263 26.10 4.37 23.41
C GLY A 263 27.15 5.09 22.57
N PHE A 264 26.76 6.05 21.71
CA PHE A 264 27.73 6.86 20.96
C PHE A 264 27.40 8.35 21.06
N TYR A 265 27.79 8.93 22.20
CA TYR A 265 28.19 10.32 22.34
C TYR A 265 29.69 10.37 22.65
#